data_AF-A0A1G0VD28-F1
#
_entry.id   AF-A0A1G0VD28-F1
#
_cell.length_a   1.000
_cell.length_b   1.000
_cell.length_c   1.000
_cell.angle_alpha   90.00
_cell.angle_beta   90.00
_cell.angle_gamma   90.00
#
_symmetry.space_group_name_H-M   'P 1'
#
loop_
_entity.id
_entity.type
_entity.pdbx_description
1 polymer ?
#
loop_
_entity_poly.entity_id
_entity_poly.type
_entity_poly.pdbx_seq_one_letter_code
_entity_poly.pdbx_strand_id
1 'polypeptide(L)'
;MNILNVFMVIIPVLLSSAFAYYVSKFQVKSQLSSINKQKWIDEFRENLACFLSSADMAMVMTDIALTGDRMVEPGTARKLFQEHVSKMSLYEERLLLYLDSENNKHHELLKYVTSFAYEVYTRPNNLLEKETVKDHVVNIRKLGREISNLEWKSILNS
;
A
#
# COMPACT_ATOMS: atom_id res chain seq x y z
N MET A 1 -19.87 -37.48 -51.42
CA MET A 1 -19.01 -36.50 -50.70
C MET A 1 -17.95 -37.29 -49.95
N ASN A 2 -16.67 -37.05 -50.24
CA ASN A 2 -15.59 -37.93 -49.78
C ASN A 2 -15.30 -37.70 -48.29
N ILE A 3 -15.24 -38.76 -47.48
CA ILE A 3 -14.96 -38.68 -46.03
C ILE A 3 -13.66 -37.91 -45.75
N LEU A 4 -12.67 -38.04 -46.65
CA LEU A 4 -11.41 -37.29 -46.61
C LEU A 4 -11.60 -35.76 -46.62
N ASN A 5 -12.55 -35.25 -47.42
CA ASN A 5 -12.84 -33.81 -47.51
C ASN A 5 -13.51 -33.29 -46.24
N VAL A 6 -14.28 -34.12 -45.55
CA VAL A 6 -14.93 -33.76 -44.28
C VAL A 6 -13.88 -33.63 -43.17
N PHE A 7 -12.93 -34.57 -43.09
CA PHE A 7 -11.81 -34.49 -42.13
C PHE A 7 -10.87 -33.30 -42.42
N MET A 8 -10.61 -32.99 -43.69
CA MET A 8 -9.79 -31.84 -44.08
C MET A 8 -10.38 -30.49 -43.66
N VAL A 9 -11.69 -30.39 -43.43
CA VAL A 9 -12.35 -29.16 -42.98
C VAL A 9 -12.53 -29.15 -41.46
N ILE A 10 -12.90 -30.28 -40.84
CA ILE A 10 -13.19 -30.35 -39.41
C ILE A 10 -11.91 -30.19 -38.56
N ILE A 11 -10.80 -30.80 -38.95
CA ILE A 11 -9.55 -30.78 -38.16
C ILE A 11 -8.99 -29.35 -38.03
N PRO A 12 -8.88 -28.52 -39.09
CA PRO A 12 -8.44 -27.13 -38.96
C PRO A 12 -9.39 -26.26 -38.14
N VAL A 13 -10.71 -26.50 -38.22
CA VAL A 13 -11.72 -25.76 -37.43
C VAL A 13 -11.58 -26.09 -35.94
N LEU A 14 -11.36 -27.36 -35.59
CA LEU A 14 -11.14 -27.76 -34.20
C LEU A 14 -9.81 -27.22 -33.65
N LEU A 15 -8.73 -27.25 -34.44
CA LEU A 15 -7.43 -26.70 -34.04
C LEU A 15 -7.46 -25.18 -33.85
N SER A 16 -8.10 -24.45 -34.76
CA SER A 16 -8.27 -22.99 -34.63
C SER A 16 -9.14 -22.61 -33.44
N SER A 17 -10.20 -23.37 -33.16
CA SER A 17 -11.05 -23.19 -31.99
C SER A 17 -10.29 -23.46 -30.67
N ALA A 18 -9.49 -24.54 -30.63
CA ALA A 18 -8.67 -24.86 -29.47
C ALA A 18 -7.57 -23.82 -29.23
N PHE A 19 -6.94 -23.32 -30.30
CA PHE A 19 -5.96 -22.24 -30.24
C PHE A 19 -6.59 -20.92 -29.74
N ALA A 20 -7.76 -20.54 -30.27
CA ALA A 20 -8.50 -19.36 -29.83
C ALA A 20 -8.91 -19.47 -28.34
N TYR A 21 -9.34 -20.66 -27.90
CA TYR A 21 -9.62 -20.94 -26.49
C TYR A 21 -8.37 -20.77 -25.62
N TYR A 22 -7.22 -21.29 -26.05
CA TYR A 22 -5.98 -21.15 -25.30
C TYR A 22 -5.53 -19.67 -25.18
N VAL A 23 -5.57 -18.93 -26.29
CA VAL A 23 -5.21 -17.50 -26.34
C VAL A 23 -6.13 -16.68 -25.44
N SER A 24 -7.45 -16.89 -25.53
CA SER A 24 -8.42 -16.18 -24.70
C SER A 24 -8.23 -16.48 -23.20
N LYS A 25 -7.99 -17.75 -22.83
CA LYS A 25 -7.69 -18.11 -21.43
C LYS A 25 -6.42 -17.42 -20.93
N PHE A 26 -5.39 -17.34 -21.77
CA PHE A 26 -4.14 -16.65 -21.43
C PHE A 26 -4.36 -15.13 -21.27
N GLN A 27 -5.10 -14.51 -22.19
CA GLN A 27 -5.48 -13.10 -22.12
C GLN A 27 -6.27 -12.77 -20.85
N VAL A 28 -7.28 -13.59 -20.50
CA VAL A 28 -8.07 -13.42 -19.27
C VAL A 28 -7.18 -13.52 -18.03
N LYS A 29 -6.25 -14.48 -17.98
CA LYS A 29 -5.33 -14.63 -16.85
C LYS A 29 -4.40 -13.43 -16.70
N SER A 30 -3.86 -12.93 -17.81
CA SER A 30 -3.02 -11.73 -17.84
C SER A 30 -3.79 -10.49 -17.37
N GLN A 31 -5.00 -10.27 -17.89
CA GLN A 31 -5.87 -9.16 -17.49
C GLN A 31 -6.23 -9.21 -16.00
N LEU A 32 -6.61 -10.38 -15.48
CA LEU A 32 -6.91 -10.54 -14.06
C LEU A 32 -5.69 -10.25 -13.18
N SER A 33 -4.50 -10.69 -13.59
CA SER A 33 -3.26 -10.39 -12.89
C SER A 33 -2.97 -8.88 -12.86
N SER A 34 -3.16 -8.20 -14.00
CA SER A 34 -3.01 -6.74 -14.11
C SER A 34 -3.99 -6.00 -13.20
N ILE A 35 -5.27 -6.39 -13.21
CA ILE A 35 -6.32 -5.78 -12.39
C ILE A 35 -6.02 -5.96 -10.90
N ASN A 36 -5.65 -7.17 -10.48
CA ASN A 36 -5.30 -7.45 -9.09
C ASN A 36 -4.10 -6.63 -8.64
N LYS A 37 -3.10 -6.48 -9.51
CA LYS A 37 -1.92 -5.67 -9.21
C LYS A 37 -2.28 -4.18 -9.11
N GLN A 38 -3.11 -3.67 -10.01
CA GLN A 38 -3.60 -2.30 -9.93
C GLN A 38 -4.38 -2.05 -8.63
N LYS A 39 -5.30 -2.95 -8.29
CA LYS A 39 -6.06 -2.89 -7.03
C LYS A 39 -5.15 -2.90 -5.81
N TRP A 40 -4.13 -3.77 -5.80
CA TRP A 40 -3.12 -3.79 -4.74
C TRP A 40 -2.39 -2.44 -4.63
N ILE A 41 -2.02 -1.79 -5.74
CA ILE A 41 -1.33 -0.48 -5.71
C ILE A 41 -2.26 0.59 -5.13
N ASP A 42 -3.51 0.61 -5.57
CA ASP A 42 -4.49 1.60 -5.11
C ASP A 42 -4.77 1.45 -3.61
N GLU A 43 -4.99 0.23 -3.13
CA GLU A 43 -5.18 -0.06 -1.70
C GLU A 43 -3.92 0.27 -0.87
N PHE A 44 -2.72 -0.04 -1.39
CA PHE A 44 -1.48 0.33 -0.74
C PHE A 44 -1.36 1.84 -0.58
N ARG A 45 -1.62 2.61 -1.65
CA ARG A 45 -1.58 4.08 -1.65
C ARG A 45 -2.60 4.69 -0.70
N GLU A 46 -3.81 4.13 -0.66
CA GLU A 46 -4.87 4.57 0.24
C GLU A 46 -4.47 4.35 1.71
N ASN A 47 -4.03 3.14 2.06
CA ASN A 47 -3.59 2.83 3.42
C ASN A 47 -2.38 3.67 3.83
N LEU A 48 -1.43 3.90 2.92
CA LEU A 48 -0.28 4.77 3.16
C LEU A 48 -0.71 6.22 3.43
N ALA A 49 -1.64 6.75 2.65
CA ALA A 49 -2.15 8.10 2.84
C ALA A 49 -2.88 8.24 4.20
N CYS A 50 -3.69 7.24 4.56
CA CYS A 50 -4.40 7.23 5.83
C CYS A 50 -3.46 7.09 7.04
N PHE A 51 -2.43 6.26 6.92
CA PHE A 51 -1.37 6.14 7.91
C PHE A 51 -0.67 7.48 8.13
N LEU A 52 -0.19 8.11 7.06
CA LEU A 52 0.51 9.39 7.12
C LEU A 52 -0.38 10.52 7.67
N SER A 53 -1.66 10.56 7.30
CA SER A 53 -2.61 11.53 7.84
C SER A 53 -2.83 11.35 9.35
N SER A 54 -2.92 10.10 9.81
CA SER A 54 -3.07 9.79 11.23
C SER A 54 -1.79 10.13 12.03
N ALA A 55 -0.63 9.86 11.44
CA ALA A 55 0.68 10.24 11.96
C ALA A 55 0.80 11.76 12.13
N ASP A 56 0.52 12.54 11.08
CA ASP A 56 0.58 14.00 11.11
C ASP A 56 -0.37 14.57 12.19
N MET A 57 -1.59 14.05 12.29
CA MET A 57 -2.55 14.48 13.32
C MET A 57 -2.10 14.12 14.73
N ALA A 58 -1.55 12.92 14.95
CA ALA A 58 -1.01 12.54 16.26
C ALA A 58 0.12 13.50 16.68
N MET A 59 1.01 13.87 15.76
CA MET A 59 2.08 14.83 16.02
C MET A 59 1.54 16.23 16.39
N VAL A 60 0.54 16.73 15.65
CA VAL A 60 -0.11 18.03 15.93
C VAL A 60 -0.78 18.03 17.32
N MET A 61 -1.48 16.95 17.67
CA MET A 61 -2.15 16.86 18.98
C MET A 61 -1.14 16.83 20.13
N THR A 62 0.00 16.18 19.96
CA THR A 62 1.06 16.23 20.97
C THR A 62 1.67 17.62 21.07
N ASP A 63 1.93 18.29 19.95
CA ASP A 63 2.42 19.68 19.97
C ASP A 63 1.47 20.57 20.78
N ILE A 64 0.16 20.52 20.50
CA ILE A 64 -0.87 21.30 21.23
C ILE A 64 -0.84 20.99 22.73
N ALA A 65 -0.74 19.71 23.09
CA ALA A 65 -0.68 19.28 24.50
C ALA A 65 0.58 19.79 25.20
N LEU A 66 1.71 19.87 24.50
CA LEU A 66 2.99 20.33 25.05
C LEU A 66 3.10 21.86 25.12
N THR A 67 2.59 22.58 24.12
CA THR A 67 2.63 24.06 24.09
C THR A 67 1.59 24.70 25.01
N GLY A 68 0.68 23.90 25.58
CA GLY A 68 -0.34 24.38 26.52
C GLY A 68 -1.27 25.40 25.90
N ASP A 69 -1.60 25.22 24.61
CA ASP A 69 -2.45 26.15 23.89
C ASP A 69 -3.82 26.21 24.58
N ARG A 70 -4.15 27.40 25.12
CA ARG A 70 -5.29 27.60 26.03
C ARG A 70 -6.65 27.37 25.35
N MET A 71 -6.66 27.11 24.04
CA MET A 71 -7.85 26.84 23.25
C MET A 71 -8.35 25.40 23.33
N VAL A 72 -7.52 24.44 23.76
CA VAL A 72 -7.91 23.03 23.85
C VAL A 72 -7.74 22.53 25.27
N GLU A 73 -8.83 22.06 25.89
CA GLU A 73 -8.74 21.41 27.20
C GLU A 73 -7.73 20.25 27.12
N PRO A 74 -6.77 20.14 28.07
CA PRO A 74 -5.72 19.12 28.02
C PRO A 74 -6.23 17.67 27.87
N GLY A 75 -7.44 17.39 28.38
CA GLY A 75 -8.10 16.09 28.21
C GLY A 75 -8.53 15.79 26.77
N THR A 76 -8.88 16.81 26.00
CA THR A 76 -9.36 16.69 24.61
C THR A 76 -8.22 16.39 23.65
N ALA A 77 -7.09 17.10 23.77
CA ALA A 77 -5.91 16.84 22.94
C ALA A 77 -5.38 15.40 23.14
N ARG A 78 -5.34 14.93 24.40
CA ARG A 78 -4.94 13.56 24.72
C ARG A 78 -5.88 12.51 24.13
N LYS A 79 -7.20 12.76 24.15
CA LYS A 79 -8.19 11.85 23.56
C LYS A 79 -8.06 11.77 22.05
N LEU A 80 -7.88 12.90 21.37
CA LEU A 80 -7.67 12.95 19.92
C LEU A 80 -6.35 12.28 19.52
N PHE A 81 -5.28 12.50 20.29
CA PHE A 81 -4.02 11.77 20.10
C PHE A 81 -4.25 10.25 20.13
N GLN A 82 -4.90 9.74 21.17
CA GLN A 82 -5.19 8.30 21.30
C GLN A 82 -6.01 7.77 20.12
N GLU A 83 -7.02 8.52 19.67
CA GLU A 83 -7.84 8.15 18.52
C GLU A 83 -7.00 8.01 17.24
N HIS A 84 -6.11 8.97 16.98
CA HIS A 84 -5.26 8.95 15.79
C HIS A 84 -4.19 7.85 15.87
N VAL A 85 -3.64 7.59 17.06
CA VAL A 85 -2.71 6.48 17.30
C VAL A 85 -3.40 5.13 17.04
N SER A 86 -4.64 4.94 17.48
CA SER A 86 -5.39 3.72 17.18
C SER A 86 -5.67 3.54 15.69
N LYS A 87 -6.05 4.61 14.98
CA LYS A 87 -6.22 4.58 13.52
C LYS A 87 -4.91 4.26 12.80
N MET A 88 -3.82 4.88 13.24
CA MET A 88 -2.49 4.65 12.70
C MET A 88 -2.06 3.19 12.82
N SER A 89 -2.28 2.56 13.98
CA SER A 89 -2.03 1.13 14.18
C SER A 89 -2.81 0.24 13.22
N LEU A 90 -4.07 0.55 12.95
CA LEU A 90 -4.86 -0.18 11.95
C LEU A 90 -4.26 -0.06 10.54
N TYR A 91 -3.83 1.14 10.14
CA TYR A 91 -3.24 1.35 8.82
C TYR A 91 -1.81 0.79 8.71
N GLU A 92 -1.06 0.77 9.81
CA GLU A 92 0.22 0.08 9.92
C GLU A 92 0.03 -1.41 9.59
N GLU A 93 -0.85 -2.11 10.31
CA GLU A 93 -1.13 -3.53 10.08
C GLU A 93 -1.51 -3.81 8.62
N ARG A 94 -2.36 -2.96 8.04
CA ARG A 94 -2.74 -3.08 6.63
C ARG A 94 -1.53 -2.90 5.72
N LEU A 95 -0.73 -1.85 5.91
CA LEU A 95 0.46 -1.60 5.11
C LEU A 95 1.41 -2.80 5.12
N LEU A 96 1.61 -3.44 6.28
CA LEU A 96 2.47 -4.63 6.41
C LEU A 96 2.06 -5.77 5.48
N LEU A 97 0.75 -5.95 5.23
CA LEU A 97 0.24 -6.98 4.32
C LEU A 97 0.57 -6.71 2.84
N TYR A 98 0.85 -5.45 2.49
CA TYR A 98 1.25 -5.05 1.14
C TYR A 98 2.76 -4.98 0.97
N LEU A 99 3.58 -5.19 2.01
CA LEU A 99 5.02 -5.12 1.87
C LEU A 99 5.61 -6.49 1.49
N ASP A 100 6.42 -6.50 0.44
CA ASP A 100 7.18 -7.66 0.01
C ASP A 100 8.48 -7.74 0.82
N SER A 101 8.64 -8.79 1.62
CA SER A 101 9.84 -8.98 2.44
C SER A 101 11.12 -9.21 1.63
N GLU A 102 11.02 -9.65 0.37
CA GLU A 102 12.16 -9.92 -0.50
C GLU A 102 12.63 -8.67 -1.27
N ASN A 103 11.81 -7.61 -1.31
CA ASN A 103 12.13 -6.36 -1.97
C ASN A 103 12.79 -5.36 -1.00
N ASN A 104 14.04 -4.97 -1.30
CA ASN A 104 14.82 -4.05 -0.48
C ASN A 104 14.08 -2.74 -0.13
N LYS A 105 13.31 -2.16 -1.06
CA LYS A 105 12.57 -0.91 -0.81
C LYS A 105 11.38 -1.11 0.12
N HIS A 106 10.69 -2.24 0.00
CA HIS A 106 9.59 -2.59 0.89
C HIS A 106 10.13 -2.89 2.30
N HIS A 107 11.29 -3.56 2.39
CA HIS A 107 11.99 -3.79 3.64
C HIS A 107 12.46 -2.48 4.31
N GLU A 108 12.92 -1.51 3.53
CA GLU A 108 13.28 -0.18 4.04
C GLU A 108 12.04 0.59 4.53
N LEU A 109 10.94 0.57 3.77
CA LEU A 109 9.68 1.17 4.20
C LEU A 109 9.17 0.54 5.50
N LEU A 110 9.25 -0.79 5.61
CA LEU A 110 8.89 -1.54 6.82
C LEU A 110 9.66 -1.04 8.05
N LYS A 111 10.98 -0.84 7.92
CA LYS A 111 11.82 -0.33 9.01
C LYS A 111 11.37 1.05 9.47
N TYR A 112 11.09 1.96 8.54
CA TYR A 112 10.63 3.30 8.89
C TYR A 112 9.26 3.29 9.56
N VAL A 113 8.30 2.52 9.01
CA VAL A 113 6.94 2.41 9.57
C VAL A 113 6.99 1.86 11.00
N THR A 114 7.72 0.76 11.23
CA THR A 114 7.83 0.13 12.56
C THR A 114 8.61 0.99 13.56
N SER A 115 9.67 1.67 13.12
CA SER A 115 10.45 2.59 14.00
C SER A 115 9.61 3.78 14.42
N PHE A 116 8.88 4.38 13.48
CA PHE A 116 7.95 5.47 13.75
C PHE A 116 6.84 5.04 14.72
N ALA A 117 6.23 3.88 14.47
CA ALA A 117 5.19 3.32 15.32
C ALA A 117 5.72 3.11 16.76
N TYR A 118 6.91 2.53 16.90
CA TYR A 118 7.57 2.37 18.20
C TYR A 118 7.77 3.70 18.93
N GLU A 119 8.27 4.73 18.25
CA GLU A 119 8.48 6.06 18.83
C GLU A 119 7.17 6.70 19.31
N VAL A 120 6.12 6.63 18.49
CA VAL A 120 4.80 7.21 18.82
C VAL A 120 4.09 6.43 19.94
N TYR A 121 4.17 5.10 19.96
CA TYR A 121 3.50 4.28 20.96
C TYR A 121 4.18 4.31 22.33
N THR A 122 5.52 4.29 22.36
CA THR A 122 6.27 4.11 23.62
C THR A 122 6.73 5.42 24.24
N ARG A 123 6.83 6.50 23.45
CA ARG A 123 7.40 7.78 23.90
C ARG A 123 6.56 8.99 23.48
N PRO A 124 5.25 9.03 23.78
CA PRO A 124 4.37 10.12 23.33
C PRO A 124 4.84 11.50 23.84
N ASN A 125 5.37 11.58 25.07
CA ASN A 125 5.85 12.84 25.66
C ASN A 125 7.29 13.20 25.26
N ASN A 126 7.99 12.29 24.58
CA ASN A 126 9.41 12.42 24.22
C ASN A 126 9.60 12.73 22.74
N LEU A 127 8.60 13.37 22.11
CA LEU A 127 8.69 14.03 20.80
C LEU A 127 9.74 15.16 20.75
N LEU A 128 10.66 15.22 21.71
CA LEU A 128 11.88 16.03 21.77
C LEU A 128 12.84 15.76 20.59
N GLU A 129 12.68 14.63 19.89
CA GLU A 129 13.29 14.38 18.58
C GLU A 129 12.25 14.55 17.46
N LYS A 130 11.52 15.67 17.47
CA LYS A 130 10.55 16.04 16.43
C LYS A 130 11.15 15.96 15.03
N GLU A 131 12.44 16.22 14.88
CA GLU A 131 13.20 16.01 13.64
C GLU A 131 13.18 14.52 13.21
N THR A 132 13.57 13.59 14.08
CA THR A 132 13.61 12.14 13.78
C THR A 132 12.25 11.60 13.35
N VAL A 133 11.18 11.97 14.08
CA VAL A 133 9.81 11.56 13.76
C VAL A 133 9.35 12.15 12.42
N LYS A 134 9.68 13.42 12.14
CA LYS A 134 9.42 14.04 10.84
C LYS A 134 10.19 13.36 9.72
N ASP A 135 11.45 13.01 9.95
CA ASP A 135 12.31 12.34 8.99
C ASP A 135 11.73 10.96 8.64
N HIS A 136 11.22 10.21 9.63
CA HIS A 136 10.50 8.97 9.38
C HIS A 136 9.29 9.21 8.47
N VAL A 137 8.43 10.18 8.77
CA VAL A 137 7.25 10.51 7.95
C VAL A 137 7.66 10.87 6.51
N VAL A 138 8.73 11.66 6.34
CA VAL A 138 9.26 12.03 5.02
C VAL A 138 9.77 10.80 4.27
N ASN A 139 10.53 9.92 4.93
CA ASN A 139 11.08 8.71 4.32
C ASN A 139 9.98 7.70 3.97
N ILE A 140 8.98 7.50 4.84
CA ILE A 140 7.80 6.67 4.57
C ILE A 140 7.08 7.19 3.32
N ARG A 141 6.84 8.51 3.24
CA ARG A 141 6.19 9.14 2.09
C ARG A 141 7.00 8.96 0.80
N LYS A 142 8.32 9.13 0.88
CA LYS A 142 9.22 8.98 -0.28
C LYS A 142 9.23 7.53 -0.77
N LEU A 143 9.52 6.58 0.12
CA LEU A 143 9.62 5.15 -0.22
C LEU A 143 8.28 4.61 -0.72
N GLY A 144 7.17 4.97 -0.07
CA GLY A 144 5.85 4.54 -0.53
C GLY A 144 5.48 5.06 -1.92
N ARG A 145 5.89 6.30 -2.28
CA ARG A 145 5.75 6.81 -3.66
C ARG A 145 6.63 6.03 -4.63
N GLU A 146 7.87 5.75 -4.26
CA GLU A 146 8.79 4.99 -5.10
C GLU A 146 8.27 3.57 -5.38
N ILE A 147 7.81 2.86 -4.35
CA ILE A 147 7.20 1.53 -4.47
C ILE A 147 6.00 1.58 -5.40
N SER A 148 5.04 2.49 -5.13
CA SER A 148 3.84 2.64 -5.97
C SER A 148 4.19 2.87 -7.44
N ASN A 149 5.18 3.72 -7.71
CA ASN A 149 5.60 4.04 -9.07
C ASN A 149 6.30 2.86 -9.77
N LEU A 150 7.14 2.11 -9.06
CA LEU A 150 7.81 0.93 -9.61
C LEU A 150 6.80 -0.16 -9.95
N GLU A 151 5.87 -0.42 -9.04
CA GLU A 151 4.83 -1.40 -9.25
C GLU A 151 3.89 -0.99 -10.38
N TRP A 152 3.55 0.30 -10.49
CA TRP A 152 2.74 0.80 -11.59
C TRP A 152 3.44 0.66 -12.95
N LYS A 153 4.73 1.00 -13.02
CA LYS A 153 5.54 0.81 -14.25
C LYS A 153 5.60 -0.64 -14.67
N SER A 154 5.64 -1.57 -13.71
CA SER A 154 5.65 -3.00 -14.04
C SER A 154 4.36 -3.47 -14.73
N ILE A 155 3.21 -2.85 -14.41
CA ILE A 155 1.93 -3.12 -15.10
C ILE A 155 1.96 -2.57 -16.54
N LEU A 156 2.52 -1.37 -16.73
CA LEU A 156 2.60 -0.75 -18.07
C LEU A 156 3.53 -1.50 -19.03
N ASN A 157 4.53 -2.21 -18.48
CA ASN A 157 5.54 -2.93 -19.25
C ASN A 157 5.24 -4.44 -19.39
N SER A 158 4.14 -4.93 -18.81
CA SER A 158 3.69 -6.34 -18.85
C SER A 158 2.58 -6.55 -19.87
#